data_AF-A0A0F8WJV6-F1
#
_entry.id   AF-A0A0F8WJV6-F1
#
_cell.length_a   1.000
_cell.length_b   1.000
_cell.length_c   1.000
_cell.angle_alpha   90.00
_cell.angle_beta   90.00
_cell.angle_gamma   90.00
#
_symmetry.space_group_name_H-M   'P 1'
#
loop_
_entity.id
_entity.type
_entity.pdbx_description
1 polymer ?
#
loop_
_entity_poly.entity_id
_entity_poly.type
_entity_poly.pdbx_seq_one_letter_code
_entity_poly.pdbx_strand_id
1 'polypeptide(L)'
;MAKRITPKLIQASDDLGIVLAEIAALQEQKGDLQKVLIDSGFDEIDGELFRATVSHSVRKQVAWKRIAEELEDRFGPIPDPVDNLIKLQQARVKLAGAGARVAEFRGGRLIVAPLSLDSEQVKALRKAIPDAVYESLKKTVRIRVPDEPSERFPAAIRAADELLRVSAPRLAPSP
;
A
#
# COMPACT_ATOMS: atom_id res chain seq x y z
N MET A 1 -8.17 -57.80 -12.55
CA MET A 1 -8.86 -56.81 -13.41
C MET A 1 -8.14 -55.49 -13.33
N ALA A 2 -7.49 -55.04 -14.40
CA ALA A 2 -6.84 -53.72 -14.43
C ALA A 2 -7.91 -52.62 -14.55
N LYS A 3 -7.92 -51.65 -13.63
CA LYS A 3 -8.79 -50.47 -13.73
C LYS A 3 -8.37 -49.67 -14.98
N ARG A 4 -9.25 -49.56 -15.98
CA ARG A 4 -9.01 -48.70 -17.14
C ARG A 4 -8.93 -47.25 -16.68
N ILE A 5 -7.80 -46.60 -16.95
CA ILE A 5 -7.63 -45.17 -16.76
C ILE A 5 -8.54 -44.47 -17.77
N THR A 6 -9.46 -43.64 -17.29
CA THR A 6 -10.37 -42.89 -18.15
C THR A 6 -9.72 -41.57 -18.58
N PRO A 7 -10.08 -40.99 -19.74
CA PRO A 7 -9.54 -39.70 -20.19
C PRO A 7 -9.70 -38.57 -19.16
N LYS A 8 -10.77 -38.59 -18.36
CA LYS A 8 -10.99 -37.64 -17.26
C LYS A 8 -9.97 -37.80 -16.12
N LEU A 9 -9.53 -39.02 -15.83
CA LEU A 9 -8.48 -39.28 -14.83
C LEU A 9 -7.09 -38.84 -15.31
N ILE A 10 -6.84 -38.90 -16.63
CA ILE A 10 -5.61 -38.38 -17.24
C ILE A 10 -5.62 -36.85 -17.14
N GLN A 11 -6.69 -36.19 -17.58
CA GLN A 11 -6.81 -34.74 -17.50
C GLN A 11 -6.66 -34.22 -16.05
N ALA A 12 -7.33 -34.85 -15.08
CA ALA A 12 -7.20 -34.46 -13.68
C ALA A 12 -5.77 -34.65 -13.14
N SER A 13 -5.03 -35.64 -13.65
CA SER A 13 -3.62 -35.86 -13.31
C SER A 13 -2.72 -34.77 -13.90
N ASP A 14 -2.99 -34.34 -15.14
CA ASP A 14 -2.25 -33.27 -15.81
C ASP A 14 -2.51 -31.92 -15.12
N ASP A 15 -3.77 -31.63 -14.78
CA ASP A 15 -4.16 -30.43 -14.04
C ASP A 15 -3.51 -30.40 -12.64
N LEU A 16 -3.45 -31.55 -11.95
CA LEU A 16 -2.72 -31.68 -10.69
C LEU A 16 -1.22 -31.43 -10.86
N GLY A 17 -0.63 -31.90 -11.96
CA GLY A 17 0.77 -31.65 -12.29
C GLY A 17 1.08 -30.16 -12.47
N ILE A 18 0.19 -29.42 -13.13
CA ILE A 18 0.30 -27.97 -13.32
C ILE A 18 0.22 -27.25 -11.97
N VAL A 19 -0.78 -27.57 -11.15
CA VAL A 19 -0.94 -26.95 -9.82
C VAL A 19 0.26 -27.25 -8.91
N LEU A 20 0.82 -28.46 -8.97
CA LEU A 20 2.02 -28.80 -8.21
C LEU A 20 3.25 -28.02 -8.68
N ALA A 21 3.39 -27.79 -9.99
CA ALA A 21 4.45 -26.95 -10.54
C ALA A 21 4.30 -25.48 -10.12
N GLU A 22 3.07 -24.96 -10.11
CA GLU A 22 2.79 -23.60 -9.62
C GLU A 22 3.08 -23.46 -8.12
N ILE A 23 2.70 -24.46 -7.32
CA ILE A 23 3.03 -24.48 -5.88
C ILE A 23 4.54 -24.49 -5.68
N ALA A 24 5.29 -25.27 -6.45
CA ALA A 24 6.74 -25.31 -6.37
C ALA A 24 7.37 -23.96 -6.72
N ALA A 25 6.92 -23.32 -7.81
CA ALA A 25 7.39 -21.99 -8.21
C ALA A 25 7.09 -20.92 -7.13
N LEU A 26 5.91 -20.96 -6.52
CA LEU A 26 5.55 -20.06 -5.43
C LEU A 26 6.38 -20.31 -4.16
N GLN A 27 6.77 -21.56 -3.89
CA GLN A 27 7.65 -21.89 -2.77
C GLN A 27 9.07 -21.38 -3.00
N GLU A 28 9.59 -21.49 -4.22
CA GLU A 28 10.89 -20.93 -4.61
C GLU A 28 10.90 -19.40 -4.47
N GLN A 29 9.90 -18.72 -5.04
CA GLN A 29 9.75 -17.27 -4.94
C GLN A 29 9.62 -16.79 -3.47
N LYS A 30 8.93 -17.57 -2.62
CA LYS A 30 8.86 -17.30 -1.18
C LYS A 30 10.24 -17.41 -0.53
N GLY A 31 11.03 -18.43 -0.87
CA GLY A 31 12.39 -18.61 -0.36
C GLY A 31 13.31 -17.45 -0.73
N ASP A 32 13.25 -16.99 -1.99
CA ASP A 32 14.01 -15.83 -2.46
C ASP A 32 13.62 -14.55 -1.71
N LEU A 33 12.32 -14.32 -1.53
CA LEU A 33 11.83 -13.16 -0.76
C LEU A 33 12.27 -13.23 0.70
N GLN A 34 12.22 -14.41 1.33
CA GLN A 34 12.72 -14.58 2.69
C GLN A 34 14.21 -14.28 2.78
N LYS A 35 15.00 -14.74 1.82
CA LYS A 35 16.43 -14.45 1.76
C LYS A 35 16.71 -12.96 1.61
N VAL A 36 16.02 -12.27 0.70
CA VAL A 36 16.15 -10.81 0.53
C VAL A 36 15.81 -10.06 1.82
N LEU A 37 14.81 -10.51 2.57
CA LEU A 37 14.41 -9.90 3.83
C LEU A 37 15.45 -10.17 4.94
N ILE A 38 15.98 -11.39 5.05
CA ILE A 38 17.05 -11.73 5.99
C ILE A 38 18.33 -10.93 5.67
N ASP A 39 18.74 -10.88 4.39
CA ASP A 39 19.90 -10.10 3.93
C ASP A 39 19.72 -8.58 4.18
N SER A 40 18.47 -8.13 4.32
CA SER A 40 18.11 -6.75 4.68
C SER A 40 17.98 -6.53 6.20
N GLY A 41 18.32 -7.52 7.03
CA GLY A 41 18.33 -7.43 8.49
C GLY A 41 17.02 -7.80 9.19
N PHE A 42 16.11 -8.51 8.52
CA PHE A 42 14.87 -9.00 9.13
C PHE A 42 15.01 -10.48 9.54
N ASP A 43 15.36 -10.73 10.80
CA ASP A 43 15.56 -12.09 11.32
C ASP A 43 14.24 -12.80 11.71
N GLU A 44 13.16 -12.05 11.97
CA GLU A 44 11.85 -12.61 12.32
C GLU A 44 10.71 -11.73 11.79
N ILE A 45 9.78 -12.33 11.03
CA ILE A 45 8.54 -11.67 10.61
C ILE A 45 7.41 -12.28 11.44
N ASP A 46 7.06 -11.64 12.56
CA ASP A 46 5.89 -12.03 13.34
C ASP A 46 4.62 -12.03 12.46
N GLY A 47 3.68 -12.93 12.70
CA GLY A 47 2.46 -13.09 11.93
C GLY A 47 1.61 -11.81 11.85
N GLU A 48 1.70 -10.93 12.85
CA GLU A 48 1.15 -9.58 12.80
C GLU A 48 1.89 -8.66 11.84
N LEU A 49 3.23 -8.68 11.84
CA LEU A 49 4.07 -7.92 10.92
C LEU A 49 3.91 -8.43 9.48
N PHE A 50 3.73 -9.75 9.28
CA PHE A 50 3.41 -10.35 7.99
C PHE A 50 2.01 -9.96 7.54
N ARG A 51 0.98 -10.02 8.40
CA ARG A 51 -0.37 -9.55 8.05
C ARG A 51 -0.40 -8.06 7.75
N ALA A 52 0.35 -7.26 8.49
CA ALA A 52 0.52 -5.84 8.21
C ALA A 52 1.21 -5.66 6.85
N THR A 53 2.33 -6.35 6.60
CA THR A 53 3.13 -6.24 5.37
C THR A 53 2.41 -6.82 4.14
N VAL A 54 1.65 -7.89 4.28
CA VAL A 54 0.85 -8.52 3.22
C VAL A 54 -0.45 -7.74 2.98
N SER A 55 -1.14 -7.25 4.02
CA SER A 55 -2.21 -6.26 3.83
C SER A 55 -1.67 -4.97 3.20
N HIS A 56 -0.44 -4.59 3.50
CA HIS A 56 0.24 -3.44 2.93
C HIS A 56 0.68 -3.71 1.48
N SER A 57 1.07 -4.94 1.13
CA SER A 57 1.50 -5.37 -0.21
C SER A 57 0.32 -5.62 -1.16
N VAL A 58 -0.77 -6.22 -0.66
CA VAL A 58 -2.03 -6.40 -1.43
C VAL A 58 -2.71 -5.06 -1.70
N ARG A 59 -2.63 -4.09 -0.77
CA ARG A 59 -3.11 -2.71 -1.03
C ARG A 59 -2.15 -1.90 -1.91
N LYS A 60 -0.84 -2.19 -1.87
CA LYS A 60 0.17 -1.56 -2.77
C LYS A 60 0.02 -1.97 -4.24
N GLN A 61 -0.61 -3.11 -4.54
CA GLN A 61 -0.74 -3.63 -5.90
C GLN A 61 -2.04 -3.26 -6.62
N VAL A 62 -2.72 -2.18 -6.21
CA VAL A 62 -3.64 -1.56 -7.17
C VAL A 62 -2.77 -0.88 -8.22
N ALA A 63 -2.66 -1.51 -9.40
CA ALA A 63 -1.98 -0.94 -10.55
C ALA A 63 -2.83 0.21 -11.10
N TRP A 64 -2.83 1.36 -10.41
CA TRP A 64 -3.67 2.52 -10.75
C TRP A 64 -3.48 2.96 -12.20
N LYS A 65 -2.25 2.85 -12.70
CA LYS A 65 -1.93 3.10 -14.11
C LYS A 65 -2.69 2.15 -15.04
N ARG A 66 -2.73 0.85 -14.73
CA ARG A 66 -3.47 -0.16 -15.50
C ARG A 66 -4.98 0.08 -15.45
N ILE A 67 -5.51 0.49 -14.30
CA ILE A 67 -6.93 0.85 -14.17
C ILE A 67 -7.25 2.08 -15.03
N ALA A 68 -6.39 3.11 -15.00
CA ALA A 68 -6.55 4.30 -15.82
C ALA A 68 -6.50 3.95 -17.32
N GLU A 69 -5.51 3.16 -17.74
CA GLU A 69 -5.37 2.67 -19.12
C GLU A 69 -6.60 1.88 -19.58
N GLU A 70 -7.13 0.99 -18.74
CA GLU A 70 -8.34 0.20 -19.07
C GLU A 70 -9.60 1.07 -19.13
N LEU A 71 -9.71 2.08 -18.26
CA LEU A 71 -10.80 3.05 -18.31
C LEU A 71 -10.73 3.89 -19.59
N GLU A 72 -9.53 4.33 -19.98
CA GLU A 72 -9.33 5.13 -21.18
C GLU A 72 -9.58 4.33 -22.46
N ASP A 73 -9.11 3.08 -22.52
CA ASP A 73 -9.33 2.17 -23.65
C ASP A 73 -10.83 1.89 -23.88
N ARG A 74 -11.60 1.74 -22.81
CA ARG A 74 -13.02 1.37 -22.89
C ARG A 74 -13.98 2.56 -22.98
N PHE A 75 -13.62 3.71 -22.41
CA PHE A 75 -14.53 4.83 -22.23
C PHE A 75 -13.99 6.17 -22.78
N GLY A 76 -12.77 6.21 -23.33
CA GLY A 76 -12.13 7.42 -23.81
C GLY A 76 -11.45 8.24 -22.69
N PRO A 77 -10.99 9.47 -22.98
CA PRO A 77 -10.18 10.26 -22.05
C PRO A 77 -10.80 10.39 -20.66
N ILE A 78 -10.00 10.19 -19.61
CA ILE A 78 -10.48 10.25 -18.22
C ILE A 78 -10.87 11.69 -17.88
N PRO A 79 -12.14 11.96 -17.51
CA PRO A 79 -12.55 13.28 -17.07
C PRO A 79 -11.91 13.67 -15.74
N ASP A 80 -11.61 14.96 -15.53
CA ASP A 80 -11.00 15.48 -14.30
C ASP A 80 -11.68 15.00 -12.99
N PRO A 81 -13.02 14.91 -12.89
CA PRO A 81 -13.66 14.37 -11.69
C PRO A 81 -13.30 12.91 -11.41
N VAL A 82 -13.11 12.08 -12.44
CA VAL A 82 -12.75 10.67 -12.30
C VAL A 82 -11.28 10.53 -11.89
N ASP A 83 -10.40 11.31 -12.49
CA ASP A 83 -8.98 11.37 -12.11
C ASP A 83 -8.83 11.78 -10.63
N ASN A 84 -9.62 12.76 -10.17
CA ASN A 84 -9.66 13.16 -8.77
C ASN A 84 -10.10 12.03 -7.83
N LEU A 85 -11.05 11.17 -8.25
CA LEU A 85 -11.45 9.99 -7.48
C LEU A 85 -10.32 8.97 -7.39
N ILE A 86 -9.62 8.70 -8.50
CA ILE A 86 -8.45 7.80 -8.51
C ILE A 86 -7.38 8.33 -7.55
N LYS A 87 -7.07 9.62 -7.62
CA LYS A 87 -6.12 10.29 -6.73
C LYS A 87 -6.52 10.19 -5.26
N LEU A 88 -7.80 10.33 -4.95
CA LEU A 88 -8.32 10.17 -3.60
C LEU A 88 -8.14 8.73 -3.09
N GLN A 89 -8.40 7.72 -3.93
CA GLN A 89 -8.18 6.33 -3.54
C GLN A 89 -6.70 6.02 -3.30
N GLN A 90 -5.81 6.54 -4.15
CA GLN A 90 -4.36 6.44 -3.96
C GLN A 90 -3.93 7.04 -2.61
N ALA A 91 -4.38 8.27 -2.31
CA ALA A 91 -4.08 8.92 -1.04
C ALA A 91 -4.61 8.09 0.15
N ARG A 92 -5.84 7.59 0.07
CA ARG A 92 -6.44 6.76 1.12
C ARG A 92 -5.65 5.48 1.39
N VAL A 93 -5.19 4.79 0.35
CA VAL A 93 -4.36 3.59 0.49
C VAL A 93 -3.03 3.92 1.16
N LYS A 94 -2.35 4.99 0.74
CA LYS A 94 -1.09 5.45 1.34
C LYS A 94 -1.25 5.81 2.81
N LEU A 95 -2.29 6.59 3.15
CA LEU A 95 -2.58 6.98 4.53
C LEU A 95 -2.96 5.77 5.41
N ALA A 96 -3.71 4.80 4.87
CA ALA A 96 -3.98 3.56 5.57
C ALA A 96 -2.69 2.75 5.81
N GLY A 97 -1.74 2.77 4.87
CA GLY A 97 -0.40 2.21 5.03
C GLY A 97 0.42 2.89 6.13
N ALA A 98 0.17 4.18 6.38
CA ALA A 98 0.75 4.95 7.48
C ALA A 98 0.09 4.71 8.85
N GLY A 99 -0.96 3.88 8.91
CA GLY A 99 -1.72 3.59 10.13
C GLY A 99 -2.94 4.49 10.35
N ALA A 100 -3.23 5.42 9.44
CA ALA A 100 -4.42 6.27 9.54
C ALA A 100 -5.71 5.48 9.28
N ARG A 101 -6.79 5.88 9.97
CA ARG A 101 -8.15 5.34 9.76
C ARG A 101 -9.11 6.35 9.16
N VAL A 102 -8.80 7.64 9.32
CA VAL A 102 -9.58 8.77 8.86
C VAL A 102 -8.68 9.72 8.10
N ALA A 103 -9.16 10.19 6.95
CA ALA A 103 -8.60 11.26 6.17
C ALA A 103 -9.75 12.14 5.67
N GLU A 104 -9.82 13.40 6.11
CA GLU A 104 -10.90 14.31 5.75
C GLU A 104 -10.38 15.68 5.32
N PHE A 105 -11.07 16.33 4.40
CA PHE A 105 -10.86 17.75 4.10
C PHE A 105 -11.80 18.59 4.96
N ARG A 106 -11.24 19.46 5.80
CA ARG A 106 -12.03 20.35 6.65
C ARG A 106 -11.31 21.67 6.89
N GLY A 107 -11.97 22.77 6.50
CA GLY A 107 -11.46 24.14 6.70
C GLY A 107 -10.11 24.38 6.01
N GLY A 108 -10.00 24.04 4.73
CA GLY A 108 -8.77 24.21 3.93
C GLY A 108 -7.61 23.31 4.36
N ARG A 109 -7.89 22.22 5.09
CA ARG A 109 -6.87 21.29 5.60
C ARG A 109 -7.25 19.84 5.34
N LEU A 110 -6.24 19.03 5.04
CA LEU A 110 -6.28 17.58 5.16
C LEU A 110 -6.03 17.22 6.63
N ILE A 111 -6.96 16.52 7.25
CA ILE A 111 -6.86 16.01 8.63
C ILE A 111 -6.73 14.51 8.54
N VAL A 112 -5.67 13.97 9.15
CA VAL A 112 -5.35 12.53 9.14
C VAL A 112 -5.21 12.03 10.57
N ALA A 113 -5.92 10.95 10.90
CA ALA A 113 -5.88 10.34 12.22
C ALA A 113 -6.27 8.84 12.22
N PRO A 114 -5.83 8.06 13.22
CA PRO A 114 -4.72 8.35 14.11
C PRO A 114 -3.38 8.13 13.39
N LEU A 115 -2.34 8.88 13.74
CA LEU A 115 -0.95 8.63 13.35
C LEU A 115 -0.07 8.69 14.60
N SER A 116 0.54 7.56 14.96
CA SER A 116 1.47 7.49 16.08
C SER A 116 2.86 7.83 15.58
N LEU A 117 3.30 9.07 15.82
CA LEU A 117 4.63 9.54 15.43
C LEU A 117 5.50 9.81 16.66
N ASP A 118 6.73 9.31 16.64
CA ASP A 118 7.79 9.66 17.60
C ASP A 118 8.35 11.07 17.35
N SER A 119 9.17 11.59 18.26
CA SER A 119 9.75 12.95 18.18
C SER A 119 10.56 13.20 16.90
N GLU A 120 11.30 12.21 16.44
CA GLU A 120 12.14 12.29 15.25
C GLU A 120 11.29 12.17 13.97
N GLN A 121 10.23 11.37 13.96
CA GLN A 121 9.24 11.30 12.87
C GLN A 121 8.47 12.62 12.75
N VAL A 122 8.12 13.26 13.87
CA VAL A 122 7.52 14.60 13.88
C VAL A 122 8.48 15.65 13.32
N LYS A 123 9.76 15.57 13.65
CA LYS A 123 10.80 16.44 13.09
C LYS A 123 10.95 16.22 11.58
N ALA A 124 10.95 14.97 11.13
CA ALA A 124 10.98 14.61 9.72
C ALA A 124 9.73 15.10 8.96
N LEU A 125 8.55 14.99 9.57
CA LEU A 125 7.29 15.51 9.03
C LEU A 125 7.37 17.03 8.83
N ARG A 126 7.82 17.78 9.84
CA ARG A 126 7.96 19.24 9.75
C ARG A 126 8.98 19.68 8.70
N LYS A 127 10.02 18.87 8.46
CA LYS A 127 10.99 19.13 7.38
C LYS A 127 10.37 18.89 6.00
N ALA A 128 9.59 17.82 5.85
CA ALA A 128 8.96 17.46 4.59
C ALA A 128 7.76 18.34 4.24
N ILE A 129 6.97 18.69 5.25
CA ILE A 129 5.75 19.49 5.14
C ILE A 129 5.80 20.57 6.24
N PRO A 130 6.39 21.75 5.95
CA PRO A 130 6.56 22.81 6.93
C PRO A 130 5.26 23.27 7.60
N ASP A 131 4.15 23.27 6.88
CA ASP A 131 2.84 23.69 7.38
C ASP A 131 2.07 22.58 8.12
N ALA A 132 2.68 21.40 8.31
CA ALA A 132 2.05 20.30 9.03
C ALA A 132 2.03 20.54 10.54
N VAL A 133 0.84 20.43 11.12
CA VAL A 133 0.63 20.48 12.57
C VAL A 133 0.33 19.07 13.07
N TYR A 134 1.13 18.58 14.01
CA TYR A 134 0.90 17.31 14.69
C TYR A 134 0.43 17.55 16.14
N GLU A 135 -0.75 17.01 16.47
CA GLU A 135 -1.35 17.03 17.80
C GLU A 135 -1.12 15.66 18.47
N SER A 136 -0.04 15.51 19.24
CA SER A 136 0.38 14.23 19.84
C SER A 136 -0.70 13.57 20.70
N LEU A 137 -1.42 14.35 21.52
CA LEU A 137 -2.52 13.86 22.37
C LEU A 137 -3.66 13.24 21.56
N LYS A 138 -3.94 13.78 20.37
CA LYS A 138 -5.01 13.28 19.49
C LYS A 138 -4.51 12.32 18.43
N LYS A 139 -3.19 12.18 18.29
CA LYS A 139 -2.53 11.46 17.19
C LYS A 139 -3.02 11.96 15.84
N THR A 140 -3.14 13.28 15.68
CA THR A 140 -3.73 13.89 14.48
C THR A 140 -2.70 14.73 13.77
N VAL A 141 -2.60 14.58 12.45
CA VAL A 141 -1.85 15.49 11.58
C VAL A 141 -2.84 16.36 10.80
N ARG A 142 -2.57 17.67 10.75
CA ARG A 142 -3.31 18.64 9.93
C ARG A 142 -2.36 19.29 8.94
N ILE A 143 -2.71 19.29 7.66
CA ILE A 143 -1.89 19.81 6.57
C ILE A 143 -2.72 20.78 5.77
N ARG A 144 -2.19 21.98 5.47
CA ARG A 144 -2.87 22.93 4.59
C ARG A 144 -2.91 22.40 3.16
N VAL A 145 -4.06 22.49 2.52
CA VAL A 145 -4.24 22.11 1.11
C VAL A 145 -4.95 23.23 0.36
N PRO A 146 -4.71 23.37 -0.97
CA PRO A 146 -5.45 24.30 -1.81
C PRO A 146 -6.97 24.05 -1.77
N ASP A 147 -7.75 25.08 -2.12
CA ASP A 147 -9.20 24.96 -2.17
C ASP A 147 -9.72 24.37 -3.48
N GLU A 148 -9.04 24.66 -4.58
CA GLU A 148 -9.37 24.17 -5.90
C GLU A 148 -9.15 22.65 -6.00
N PRO A 149 -10.17 21.85 -6.34
CA PRO A 149 -10.04 20.39 -6.47
C PRO A 149 -8.84 19.92 -7.31
N SER A 150 -8.62 20.52 -8.47
CA SER A 150 -7.55 20.13 -9.40
C SER A 150 -6.15 20.25 -8.77
N GLU A 151 -5.97 21.13 -7.77
CA GLU A 151 -4.73 21.29 -7.01
C GLU A 151 -4.75 20.56 -5.66
N ARG A 152 -5.92 20.49 -5.02
CA ARG A 152 -6.13 19.88 -3.70
C ARG A 152 -5.82 18.39 -3.69
N PHE A 153 -6.29 17.63 -4.69
CA PHE A 153 -6.07 16.19 -4.74
C PHE A 153 -4.59 15.82 -4.98
N PRO A 154 -3.86 16.46 -5.92
CA PRO A 154 -2.42 16.29 -6.01
C PRO A 154 -1.67 16.66 -4.72
N ALA A 155 -2.06 17.74 -4.04
CA ALA A 155 -1.46 18.12 -2.77
C ALA A 155 -1.71 17.06 -1.68
N ALA A 156 -2.91 16.48 -1.63
CA ALA A 156 -3.24 15.41 -0.71
C ALA A 156 -2.45 14.12 -0.98
N ILE A 157 -2.18 13.77 -2.25
CA ILE A 157 -1.30 12.64 -2.58
C ILE A 157 0.11 12.88 -2.08
N ARG A 158 0.70 14.06 -2.36
CA ARG A 158 2.05 14.40 -1.89
C ARG A 158 2.13 14.32 -0.36
N ALA A 159 1.12 14.84 0.33
CA ALA A 159 1.02 14.72 1.78
C ALA A 159 0.94 13.26 2.23
N ALA A 160 0.17 12.42 1.54
CA ALA A 160 0.04 11.00 1.86
C ALA A 160 1.35 10.22 1.62
N ASP A 161 2.12 10.56 0.59
CA ASP A 161 3.44 9.98 0.33
C ASP A 161 4.42 10.30 1.45
N GLU A 162 4.50 11.58 1.84
CA GLU A 162 5.38 12.00 2.91
C GLU A 162 4.97 11.40 4.26
N LEU A 163 3.67 11.36 4.56
CA LEU A 163 3.17 10.74 5.79
C LEU A 163 3.48 9.25 5.85
N LEU A 164 3.28 8.53 4.75
CA LEU A 164 3.66 7.13 4.64
C LEU A 164 5.16 6.94 4.88
N ARG A 165 6.00 7.76 4.23
CA ARG A 165 7.46 7.72 4.36
C ARG A 165 7.93 7.97 5.79
N VAL A 166 7.40 8.99 6.48
CA VAL A 166 7.82 9.32 7.85
C VAL A 166 7.24 8.36 8.89
N SER A 167 6.07 7.77 8.62
CA SER A 167 5.44 6.78 9.52
C SER A 167 6.07 5.39 9.46
N ALA A 168 6.86 5.12 8.41
CA ALA A 168 7.50 3.83 8.23
C ALA A 168 8.33 3.50 9.49
N PRO A 169 8.25 2.26 10.02
CA PRO A 169 9.10 1.84 11.12
C PRO A 169 10.56 2.05 10.73
N ARG A 170 11.32 2.74 11.57
CA ARG A 170 12.77 2.69 11.45
C ARG A 170 13.21 1.31 11.91
N LEU A 171 13.71 0.50 10.98
CA LEU A 171 14.52 -0.65 11.37
C LEU A 171 15.73 -0.10 12.13
N ALA A 172 15.91 -0.57 13.36
CA ALA A 172 17.17 -0.37 14.04
C ALA A 172 18.27 -1.05 13.21
N PRO A 173 19.44 -0.43 13.02
CA PRO A 173 20.60 -1.19 12.53
C PRO A 173 20.90 -2.31 13.53
N SER A 174 21.13 -3.53 13.03
CA SER A 174 21.60 -4.64 13.86
C SER A 174 22.87 -4.24 14.63
N PRO A 175 23.02 -4.68 15.89
CA PRO A 175 24.23 -4.45 16.68
C PRO A 175 25.48 -5.08 16.06
#